data_AF-Q1PCK2-F1
#
_entry.id   AF-Q1PCK2-F1
#
_cell.length_a   1.000
_cell.length_b   1.000
_cell.length_c   1.000
_cell.angle_alpha   90.00
_cell.angle_beta   90.00
_cell.angle_gamma   90.00
#
_symmetry.space_group_name_H-M   'P 1'
#
loop_
_entity.id
_entity.type
_entity.pdbx_description
1 polymer ?
#
loop_
_entity_poly.entity_id
_entity_poly.type
_entity_poly.pdbx_seq_one_letter_code
_entity_poly.pdbx_strand_id
1 'polypeptide(L)' 'MREAICIHIGQAGCQVGNACWELFCLEHGIQPDGSMPSDKSIGVEDDAFNTFFS' A
#
# COMPACT_ATOMS: atom_id res chain seq x y z
N MET A 1 -6.52 2.95 -14.49
CA MET A 1 -5.65 3.22 -13.32
C MET A 1 -4.25 3.60 -13.79
N ARG A 2 -3.54 4.46 -13.06
CA ARG A 2 -2.09 4.71 -13.25
C ARG A 2 -1.39 4.29 -11.97
N GLU A 3 -0.41 3.42 -12.09
CA GLU A 3 0.41 2.94 -10.97
C GLU A 3 1.54 3.92 -10.68
N ALA A 4 1.93 3.98 -9.40
CA ALA A 4 3.07 4.74 -8.92
C ALA A 4 4.04 3.80 -8.21
N ILE A 5 5.33 3.87 -8.60
CA ILE A 5 6.39 3.09 -7.97
C ILE A 5 7.15 3.97 -6.98
N CYS A 6 7.13 3.60 -5.70
CA CYS A 6 7.90 4.26 -4.65
C CYS A 6 9.29 3.62 -4.51
N ILE A 7 10.35 4.40 -4.75
CA ILE A 7 11.75 3.96 -4.59
C ILE A 7 12.34 4.65 -3.37
N HIS A 8 12.76 3.85 -2.38
CA HIS A 8 13.40 4.33 -1.16
C HIS A 8 14.89 3.97 -1.18
N ILE A 9 15.77 4.98 -1.03
CA ILE A 9 17.22 4.80 -1.17
C ILE A 9 17.95 5.25 0.10
N GLY A 10 18.89 4.43 0.56
CA GLY A 10 19.73 4.70 1.72
C GLY A 10 18.98 4.49 3.06
N GLN A 11 19.73 4.53 4.17
CA GLN A 11 19.20 4.19 5.50
C GLN A 11 17.99 5.04 5.89
N ALA A 12 18.08 6.36 5.74
CA ALA A 12 16.97 7.26 6.07
C ALA A 12 15.77 7.01 5.15
N GLY A 13 16.01 6.82 3.84
CA GLY A 13 14.95 6.54 2.86
C GLY A 13 14.19 5.26 3.20
N CYS A 14 14.90 4.17 3.53
CA CYS A 14 14.27 2.90 3.89
C CYS A 14 13.47 2.99 5.20
N GLN A 15 13.99 3.69 6.22
CA GLN A 15 13.28 3.84 7.50
C GLN A 15 11.99 4.65 7.35
N VAL A 16 12.06 5.76 6.60
CA VAL A 16 10.87 6.56 6.29
C VAL A 16 9.90 5.76 5.43
N GLY A 17 10.40 5.03 4.42
CA GLY A 17 9.59 4.16 3.56
C GLY A 17 8.81 3.12 4.37
N ASN A 18 9.47 2.46 5.32
CA ASN A 18 8.80 1.50 6.20
C ASN A 18 7.66 2.14 7.01
N ALA A 19 7.91 3.29 7.63
CA ALA A 19 6.88 4.00 8.40
C ALA A 19 5.72 4.49 7.51
N CYS A 20 6.03 4.96 6.28
CA CYS A 20 5.02 5.35 5.32
C CYS A 20 4.13 4.17 4.91
N TRP A 21 4.71 3.02 4.58
CA TRP A 21 3.93 1.83 4.20
C TRP A 21 3.14 1.23 5.36
N GLU A 22 3.67 1.26 6.59
CA GLU A 22 2.92 0.86 7.77
C GLU A 22 1.65 1.71 7.93
N LEU A 23 1.78 3.04 7.81
CA LEU A 23 0.64 3.94 7.86
C LEU A 23 -0.34 3.68 6.69
N PHE A 24 0.18 3.48 5.48
CA PHE A 24 -0.66 3.29 4.29
C PHE A 24 -1.49 2.00 4.37
N CYS A 25 -0.90 0.93 4.89
CA CYS A 25 -1.61 -0.31 5.20
C CYS A 25 -2.70 -0.09 6.25
N LEU A 26 -2.40 0.64 7.33
CA LEU A 26 -3.39 0.95 8.38
C LEU A 26 -4.57 1.77 7.84
N GLU A 27 -4.32 2.78 7.01
CA GLU A 27 -5.36 3.63 6.40
C GLU A 27 -6.31 2.83 5.51
N HIS A 28 -5.81 1.78 4.84
CA HIS A 28 -6.58 0.96 3.91
C HIS A 28 -7.01 -0.39 4.49
N GLY A 29 -6.80 -0.64 5.78
CA GLY A 29 -7.19 -1.89 6.43
C GLY A 29 -6.44 -3.13 5.92
N ILE A 30 -5.23 -2.94 5.40
CA ILE A 30 -4.34 -4.02 4.96
C ILE A 30 -3.59 -4.56 6.18
N GLN A 31 -3.70 -5.85 6.40
CA GLN A 31 -2.99 -6.55 7.46
C GLN A 31 -1.50 -6.70 7.13
N PRO A 32 -0.63 -6.94 8.13
CA PRO A 32 0.80 -7.14 7.89
C PRO A 32 1.14 -8.32 6.97
N ASP A 33 0.22 -9.27 6.79
CA ASP A 33 0.34 -10.39 5.87
C ASP A 33 -0.13 -10.08 4.44
N GLY A 34 -0.56 -8.84 4.18
CA GLY A 34 -1.07 -8.36 2.90
C GLY A 34 -2.56 -8.62 2.66
N SER A 35 -3.26 -9.27 3.59
CA SER A 35 -4.70 -9.50 3.44
C SER A 35 -5.52 -8.23 3.75
N MET A 36 -6.62 -8.02 3.03
CA MET A 36 -7.56 -6.92 3.28
C MET A 36 -8.96 -7.48 3.57
N PRO A 37 -9.29 -7.84 4.82
CA PRO A 37 -10.54 -8.55 5.15
C PRO A 37 -11.82 -7.75 4.89
N SER A 38 -11.71 -6.42 4.88
CA SER A 38 -12.81 -5.50 4.56
C SER A 38 -13.08 -5.39 3.06
N ASP A 39 -12.14 -5.82 2.22
CA ASP A 39 -12.29 -5.73 0.78
C ASP A 39 -13.21 -6.84 0.28
N LYS A 40 -14.41 -6.45 -0.16
CA LYS A 40 -15.37 -7.35 -0.80
C LYS A 40 -15.20 -7.36 -2.32
N SER A 41 -14.24 -6.60 -2.83
CA SER A 41 -14.09 -6.33 -4.25
C SER A 41 -13.00 -7.23 -4.86
N ILE A 42 -13.18 -8.54 -4.76
CA ILE A 42 -12.35 -9.49 -5.52
C ILE A 42 -12.55 -9.18 -7.02
N GLY A 43 -11.62 -8.44 -7.61
CA GLY A 43 -11.63 -8.06 -9.02
C GLY A 43 -12.22 -6.68 -9.38
N VAL A 44 -12.37 -5.74 -8.44
CA VAL A 44 -12.73 -4.34 -8.79
C VAL A 44 -11.51 -3.43 -8.60
N GLU A 45 -10.70 -3.35 -9.65
CA GLU A 45 -9.51 -2.50 -9.78
C GLU A 45 -9.83 -1.00 -9.97
N ASP A 46 -10.83 -0.42 -9.29
CA ASP A 46 -11.21 1.00 -9.48
C ASP A 46 -11.06 1.86 -8.24
N ASP A 47 -10.58 1.29 -7.13
CA ASP A 47 -10.31 2.05 -5.92
C ASP A 47 -8.94 2.78 -5.98
N ALA A 48 -8.88 3.99 -5.42
CA ALA A 48 -7.72 4.89 -5.53
C ALA A 48 -6.43 4.33 -4.89
N PHE A 49 -6.56 3.39 -3.95
CA PHE A 49 -5.38 2.78 -3.30
C PHE A 49 -4.61 1.86 -4.26
N ASN A 50 -5.26 1.31 -5.29
CA ASN A 50 -4.60 0.47 -6.28
C ASN A 50 -3.56 1.22 -7.14
N THR A 51 -3.51 2.56 -7.06
CA THR A 51 -2.36 3.31 -7.59
C THR A 51 -1.04 2.91 -6.93
N PHE A 52 -1.07 2.42 -5.69
CA PHE A 52 0.11 2.07 -4.89
C PHE A 52 0.19 0.57 -4.54
N PHE A 53 -0.93 -0.15 -4.55
CA PHE A 53 -1.01 -1.59 -4.22
C PHE A 53 -1.50 -2.39 -5.42
N SER A 54 -1.05 -3.63 -5.54
CA SER A 54 -1.35 -4.58 -6.64
C SER A 54 -1.89 -5.89 -6.12
#